data_AF-A0A1G3VIU3-F1
#
_entry.id   AF-A0A1G3VIU3-F1
#
_cell.length_a   1.000
_cell.length_b   1.000
_cell.length_c   1.000
_cell.angle_alpha   90.00
_cell.angle_beta   90.00
_cell.angle_gamma   90.00
#
_symmetry.space_group_name_H-M   'P 1'
#
loop_
_entity.id
_entity.type
_entity.pdbx_description
1 polymer ?
#
loop_
_entity_poly.entity_id
_entity_poly.type
_entity_poly.pdbx_seq_one_letter_code
_entity_poly.pdbx_strand_id
1 'polypeptide(L)'
;MDGKLLKSLLEKVKSGDLPVEQALSSLRTLPYEDVGCAKLDLHRSIRTGFPEVVFCQGKTCEQSVEIVKRLAKHHTKVLATRVAPDVAESIAEAVAGCTYHAAARLLVVNRPGGKRVKNLTRNKKYVMVLCAGTADIPVAEEAALSAETMGSRVERSYDIGVAGLHRLLDQ
;
A
#
# COMPACT_ATOMS: atom_id res chain seq x y z
N MET A 1 5.77 5.45 -10.46
CA MET A 1 7.03 6.25 -10.36
C MET A 1 6.97 7.11 -9.09
N ASP A 2 8.04 7.18 -8.29
CA ASP A 2 8.11 8.04 -7.09
C ASP A 2 8.50 9.47 -7.49
N GLY A 3 7.91 10.51 -6.87
CA GLY A 3 8.19 11.92 -7.19
C GLY A 3 9.68 12.31 -7.07
N LYS A 4 10.45 11.58 -6.25
CA LYS A 4 11.92 11.74 -6.18
C LYS A 4 12.65 11.25 -7.42
N LEU A 5 12.21 10.13 -8.00
CA LEU A 5 12.77 9.61 -9.25
C LEU A 5 12.50 10.59 -10.39
N LEU A 6 11.29 11.18 -10.40
CA LEU A 6 10.95 12.21 -11.37
C LEU A 6 11.84 13.44 -11.22
N LYS A 7 12.07 13.91 -9.99
CA LYS A 7 13.00 15.02 -9.73
C LYS A 7 14.42 14.70 -10.22
N SER A 8 14.94 13.51 -9.92
CA SER A 8 16.28 13.09 -10.38
C SER A 8 16.36 13.01 -11.91
N LEU A 9 15.31 12.54 -12.57
CA LEU A 9 15.24 12.49 -14.03
C LEU A 9 15.27 13.91 -14.63
N LEU A 10 14.51 14.85 -14.07
CA LEU A 10 14.52 16.25 -14.48
C LEU A 10 15.86 16.94 -14.20
N GLU A 11 16.52 16.63 -13.08
CA GLU A 11 17.86 17.13 -12.76
C GLU A 11 18.90 16.66 -13.79
N LYS A 12 18.83 15.39 -14.24
CA LYS A 12 19.70 14.85 -15.30
C LYS A 12 19.48 15.49 -16.67
N VAL A 13 18.24 15.83 -16.99
CA VAL A 13 17.93 16.60 -18.19
C VAL A 13 18.52 18.01 -18.10
N LYS A 14 18.38 18.66 -16.92
CA LYS A 14 18.93 19.99 -16.67
C LYS A 14 20.46 20.03 -16.75
N SER A 15 21.15 18.98 -16.27
CA SER A 15 22.62 18.89 -16.34
C SER A 15 23.14 18.53 -17.73
N GLY A 16 22.27 18.09 -18.65
CA GLY A 16 22.66 17.61 -19.98
C GLY A 16 23.09 16.14 -20.01
N ASP A 17 23.07 15.44 -18.87
CA ASP A 17 23.44 14.03 -18.76
C ASP A 17 22.41 13.08 -19.41
N LEU A 18 21.19 13.57 -19.62
CA LEU A 18 20.11 12.82 -20.28
C LEU A 18 19.44 13.68 -21.36
N PRO A 19 19.42 13.23 -22.64
CA PRO A 19 18.66 13.88 -23.68
C PRO A 19 17.16 13.95 -23.35
N VAL A 20 16.52 15.06 -23.70
CA VAL A 20 15.07 15.27 -23.48
C VAL A 20 14.25 14.14 -24.11
N GLU A 21 14.63 13.64 -25.29
CA GLU A 21 13.93 12.53 -25.96
C GLU A 21 13.99 11.21 -25.16
N GLN A 22 15.11 10.92 -24.48
CA GLN A 22 15.24 9.75 -23.61
C GLN A 22 14.47 9.93 -22.29
N ALA A 23 14.39 11.16 -21.79
CA ALA A 23 13.56 11.50 -20.65
C ALA A 23 12.07 11.31 -20.98
N LEU A 24 11.63 11.80 -22.14
CA LEU A 24 10.27 11.65 -22.64
C LEU A 24 9.90 10.19 -22.89
N SER A 25 10.78 9.38 -23.49
CA SER A 25 10.51 7.96 -23.72
C SER A 25 10.32 7.20 -22.40
N SER A 26 11.08 7.55 -21.36
CA SER A 26 10.93 7.01 -20.01
C SER A 26 9.62 7.42 -19.33
N LEU A 27 9.01 8.51 -19.79
CA LEU A 27 7.71 9.01 -19.33
C LEU A 27 6.54 8.59 -20.22
N ARG A 28 6.78 7.97 -21.39
CA ARG A 28 5.74 7.60 -22.36
C ARG A 28 4.86 6.41 -21.93
N THR A 29 5.35 5.54 -21.06
CA THR A 29 4.56 4.41 -20.49
C THR A 29 3.62 4.85 -19.37
N LEU A 30 3.31 6.15 -19.29
CA LEU A 30 2.53 6.80 -18.24
C LEU A 30 1.34 7.52 -18.92
N PRO A 31 0.13 7.50 -18.32
CA PRO A 31 -0.14 7.47 -16.88
C PRO A 31 -0.60 6.11 -16.33
N TYR A 32 -0.90 5.15 -17.19
CA TYR A 32 -1.38 3.84 -16.79
C TYR A 32 -0.77 2.70 -17.63
N GLU A 33 -0.61 1.54 -17.01
CA GLU A 33 -0.24 0.30 -17.71
C GLU A 33 -1.48 -0.59 -17.83
N ASP A 34 -1.80 -1.04 -19.04
CA ASP A 34 -2.88 -2.01 -19.27
C ASP A 34 -2.33 -3.43 -19.16
N VAL A 35 -2.79 -4.17 -18.14
CA VAL A 35 -2.41 -5.56 -17.91
C VAL A 35 -3.49 -6.53 -18.40
N GLY A 36 -4.38 -6.07 -19.27
CA GLY A 36 -5.52 -6.81 -19.83
C GLY A 36 -6.69 -6.94 -18.85
N CYS A 37 -6.41 -7.32 -17.59
CA CYS A 37 -7.41 -7.45 -16.54
C CYS A 37 -7.66 -6.15 -15.74
N ALA A 38 -6.77 -5.16 -15.86
CA ALA A 38 -6.87 -3.87 -15.17
C ALA A 38 -6.00 -2.82 -15.87
N LYS A 39 -6.32 -1.54 -15.66
CA LYS A 39 -5.48 -0.40 -16.03
C LYS A 39 -4.88 0.20 -14.76
N LEU A 40 -3.58 0.01 -14.57
CA LEU A 40 -2.87 0.36 -13.34
C LEU A 40 -2.39 1.82 -13.39
N ASP A 41 -2.80 2.64 -12.42
CA ASP A 41 -2.39 4.04 -12.29
C ASP A 41 -1.03 4.16 -11.60
N LEU A 42 0.04 4.11 -12.40
CA LEU A 42 1.42 4.24 -11.94
C LEU A 42 1.77 5.66 -11.45
N HIS A 43 0.88 6.63 -11.68
CA HIS A 43 1.03 8.04 -11.27
C HIS A 43 0.35 8.36 -9.95
N ARG A 44 -0.48 7.47 -9.40
CA ARG A 44 -1.23 7.74 -8.17
C ARG A 44 -0.30 8.21 -7.03
N SER A 45 0.87 7.58 -6.88
CA SER A 45 1.85 7.97 -5.85
C SER A 45 2.37 9.40 -5.99
N ILE A 46 2.44 9.94 -7.21
CA ILE A 46 2.87 11.34 -7.45
C ILE A 46 1.76 12.30 -7.04
N ARG A 47 0.49 11.95 -7.30
CA ARG A 47 -0.66 12.82 -7.02
C ARG A 47 -1.13 12.78 -5.57
N THR A 48 -1.10 11.60 -4.95
CA THR A 48 -1.70 11.37 -3.62
C THR A 48 -0.68 10.95 -2.55
N GLY A 49 0.59 10.77 -2.91
CA GLY A 49 1.64 10.36 -1.98
C GLY A 49 1.68 8.86 -1.66
N PHE A 50 0.76 8.05 -2.19
CA PHE A 50 0.75 6.59 -2.02
C PHE A 50 0.40 5.87 -3.34
N PRO A 51 1.05 4.74 -3.65
CA PRO A 51 0.73 3.95 -4.85
C PRO A 51 -0.71 3.44 -4.89
N GLU A 52 -1.11 2.90 -6.04
CA GLU A 52 -2.40 2.24 -6.15
C GLU A 52 -2.51 1.01 -5.22
N VAL A 53 -3.69 0.86 -4.60
CA VAL A 53 -4.03 -0.26 -3.72
C VAL A 53 -4.81 -1.29 -4.52
N VAL A 54 -4.42 -2.56 -4.41
CA VAL A 54 -5.07 -3.68 -5.11
C VAL A 54 -6.23 -4.19 -4.26
N PHE A 55 -7.44 -4.15 -4.81
CA PHE A 55 -8.60 -4.79 -4.20
C PHE A 55 -8.74 -6.22 -4.71
N CYS A 56 -8.43 -7.24 -3.91
CA CYS A 56 -8.37 -8.64 -4.38
C CYS A 56 -9.73 -9.35 -4.39
N GLN A 57 -10.69 -8.92 -3.56
CA GLN A 57 -12.00 -9.56 -3.51
C GLN A 57 -12.72 -9.46 -4.86
N GLY A 58 -13.19 -10.60 -5.38
CA GLY A 58 -13.88 -10.68 -6.67
C GLY A 58 -12.96 -10.76 -7.89
N LYS A 59 -11.63 -10.72 -7.71
CA LYS A 59 -10.65 -11.03 -8.77
C LYS A 59 -10.26 -12.50 -8.71
N THR A 60 -9.79 -13.05 -9.84
CA THR A 60 -9.13 -14.37 -9.82
C THR A 60 -7.75 -14.28 -9.14
N CYS A 61 -7.21 -15.42 -8.75
CA CYS A 61 -5.88 -15.49 -8.15
C CYS A 61 -4.82 -14.95 -9.13
N GLU A 62 -4.88 -15.37 -10.39
CA GLU A 62 -3.92 -14.97 -11.44
C GLU A 62 -3.96 -13.46 -11.70
N GLN A 63 -5.16 -12.87 -11.72
CA GLN A 63 -5.33 -11.43 -11.87
C GLN A 63 -4.69 -10.68 -10.70
N SER A 64 -4.91 -11.14 -9.46
CA SER A 64 -4.34 -10.51 -8.27
C SER A 64 -2.81 -10.58 -8.27
N VAL A 65 -2.25 -11.74 -8.62
CA VAL A 65 -0.80 -11.96 -8.72
C VAL A 65 -0.18 -11.05 -9.78
N GLU A 66 -0.75 -11.00 -10.99
CA GLU A 66 -0.19 -10.18 -12.07
C GLU A 66 -0.23 -8.69 -11.73
N ILE A 67 -1.35 -8.20 -11.17
CA ILE A 67 -1.48 -6.80 -10.76
C ILE A 67 -0.44 -6.43 -9.70
N VAL A 68 -0.32 -7.23 -8.63
CA VAL A 68 0.65 -6.95 -7.55
C VAL A 68 2.08 -7.02 -8.07
N LYS A 69 2.41 -8.02 -8.88
CA LYS A 69 3.73 -8.18 -9.51
C LYS A 69 4.10 -6.98 -10.37
N ARG A 70 3.16 -6.45 -11.14
CA ARG A 70 3.36 -5.26 -11.98
C ARG A 70 3.58 -4.00 -11.14
N LEU A 71 2.71 -3.75 -10.16
CA LEU A 71 2.88 -2.61 -9.26
C LEU A 71 4.21 -2.67 -8.50
N ALA A 72 4.66 -3.86 -8.08
CA ALA A 72 5.92 -4.06 -7.36
C ALA A 72 7.18 -3.83 -8.22
N LYS A 73 7.06 -3.78 -9.55
CA LYS A 73 8.16 -3.34 -10.44
C LYS A 73 8.35 -1.83 -10.41
N HIS A 74 7.26 -1.07 -10.27
CA HIS A 74 7.28 0.39 -10.37
C HIS A 74 7.28 1.10 -9.02
N HIS A 75 6.89 0.41 -7.95
CA HIS A 75 6.76 0.95 -6.61
C HIS A 75 7.49 0.09 -5.59
N THR A 76 8.11 0.74 -4.61
CA THR A 76 8.81 0.05 -3.52
C THR A 76 7.87 -0.50 -2.45
N LYS A 77 6.61 -0.06 -2.47
CA LYS A 77 5.57 -0.46 -1.55
C LYS A 77 4.27 -0.69 -2.32
N VAL A 78 3.61 -1.82 -2.09
CA VAL A 78 2.30 -2.15 -2.67
C VAL A 78 1.40 -2.68 -1.56
N LEU A 79 0.13 -2.30 -1.59
CA LEU A 79 -0.88 -2.75 -0.65
C LEU A 79 -1.96 -3.52 -1.40
N ALA A 80 -2.28 -4.71 -0.94
CA ALA A 80 -3.40 -5.50 -1.42
C ALA A 80 -4.38 -5.77 -0.26
N THR A 81 -5.67 -5.56 -0.51
CA THR A 81 -6.75 -5.59 0.50
C THR A 81 -7.70 -6.75 0.22
N ARG A 82 -8.34 -7.24 1.28
CA ARG A 82 -9.30 -8.36 1.26
C ARG A 82 -8.77 -9.64 0.60
N VAL A 83 -7.48 -9.89 0.74
CA VAL A 83 -6.75 -11.01 0.17
C VAL A 83 -7.08 -12.29 0.93
N ALA A 84 -7.53 -13.32 0.21
CA ALA A 84 -7.70 -14.65 0.76
C ALA A 84 -6.32 -15.32 1.00
N PRO A 85 -6.19 -16.23 1.98
CA PRO A 85 -4.89 -16.82 2.33
C PRO A 85 -4.15 -17.51 1.16
N ASP A 86 -4.88 -18.27 0.35
CA ASP A 86 -4.40 -18.95 -0.86
C ASP A 86 -3.86 -17.96 -1.92
N VAL A 87 -4.56 -16.83 -2.10
CA VAL A 87 -4.11 -15.76 -3.00
C VAL A 87 -2.87 -15.07 -2.44
N ALA A 88 -2.79 -14.89 -1.12
CA ALA A 88 -1.63 -14.29 -0.47
C ALA A 88 -0.37 -15.14 -0.63
N GLU A 89 -0.50 -16.46 -0.50
CA GLU A 89 0.58 -17.43 -0.77
C GLU A 89 1.05 -17.35 -2.23
N SER A 90 0.11 -17.38 -3.17
CA SER A 90 0.41 -17.26 -4.60
C SER A 90 1.13 -15.95 -4.96
N ILE A 91 0.77 -14.84 -4.30
CA ILE A 91 1.48 -13.56 -4.46
C ILE A 91 2.89 -13.62 -3.86
N ALA A 92 3.05 -14.25 -2.69
CA ALA A 92 4.33 -14.36 -2.00
C ALA A 92 5.34 -15.21 -2.77
N GLU A 93 4.90 -16.23 -3.51
CA GLU A 93 5.73 -17.02 -4.43
C GLU A 93 6.22 -16.17 -5.62
N ALA A 94 5.37 -15.29 -6.14
CA ALA A 94 5.67 -14.47 -7.31
C ALA A 94 6.46 -13.18 -7.01
N VAL A 95 6.35 -12.65 -5.78
CA VAL A 95 6.89 -11.34 -5.40
C VAL A 95 7.59 -11.41 -4.04
N ALA A 96 8.87 -11.09 -4.01
CA ALA A 96 9.64 -11.02 -2.77
C ALA A 96 9.26 -9.82 -1.89
N GLY A 97 9.34 -9.99 -0.57
CA GLY A 97 9.10 -8.94 0.42
C GLY A 97 7.63 -8.79 0.82
N CYS A 98 6.82 -9.83 0.62
CA CYS A 98 5.43 -9.86 1.06
C CYS A 98 5.30 -10.11 2.57
N THR A 99 4.33 -9.45 3.19
CA THR A 99 3.90 -9.69 4.57
C THR A 99 2.39 -9.77 4.57
N TYR A 100 1.84 -10.92 4.95
CA TYR A 100 0.40 -11.13 5.04
C TYR A 100 -0.09 -10.96 6.48
N HIS A 101 -1.14 -10.17 6.65
CA HIS A 101 -1.82 -9.93 7.89
C HIS A 101 -3.19 -10.62 7.85
N ALA A 102 -3.26 -11.82 8.43
CA ALA A 102 -4.43 -12.68 8.35
C ALA A 102 -5.70 -12.02 8.93
N ALA A 103 -5.59 -11.37 10.09
CA ALA A 103 -6.73 -10.68 10.72
C ALA A 103 -7.33 -9.59 9.81
N ALA A 104 -6.48 -8.79 9.17
CA ALA A 104 -6.88 -7.73 8.24
C ALA A 104 -7.19 -8.22 6.82
N ARG A 105 -6.88 -9.48 6.50
CA ARG A 105 -6.86 -10.01 5.12
C ARG A 105 -6.09 -9.08 4.18
N LEU A 106 -4.93 -8.62 4.62
CA LEU A 106 -4.18 -7.56 3.97
C LEU A 106 -2.75 -8.01 3.69
N LEU A 107 -2.26 -7.77 2.48
CA LEU A 107 -0.91 -8.11 2.07
C LEU A 107 -0.13 -6.84 1.73
N VAL A 108 1.02 -6.66 2.38
CA VAL A 108 1.94 -5.55 2.15
C VAL A 108 3.17 -6.08 1.46
N VAL A 109 3.53 -5.51 0.32
CA VAL A 109 4.81 -5.76 -0.36
C VAL A 109 5.77 -4.64 -0.02
N ASN A 110 6.93 -4.97 0.55
CA ASN A 110 8.02 -4.03 0.81
C ASN A 110 9.28 -4.46 0.03
N ARG A 111 9.56 -3.76 -1.06
CA ARG A 111 10.75 -4.03 -1.89
C ARG A 111 12.00 -3.35 -1.30
N PRO A 112 13.19 -3.94 -1.49
CA PRO A 112 14.46 -3.30 -1.12
C PRO A 112 14.58 -1.89 -1.71
N GLY A 113 15.08 -0.94 -0.92
CA GLY A 113 15.16 0.48 -1.30
C GLY A 113 13.92 1.31 -0.96
N GLY A 114 12.84 0.68 -0.47
CA GLY A 114 11.70 1.39 0.13
C GLY A 114 12.07 2.08 1.44
N LYS A 115 11.64 3.32 1.62
CA LYS A 115 11.76 3.99 2.92
C LYS A 115 10.89 3.26 3.93
N ARG A 116 11.50 2.76 5.02
CA ARG A 116 10.76 2.42 6.23
C ARG A 116 10.07 3.69 6.73
N VAL A 117 8.81 3.56 7.12
CA VAL A 117 8.09 4.65 7.80
C VAL A 117 8.94 5.01 9.03
N LYS A 118 9.41 6.25 9.11
CA LYS A 118 10.24 6.72 10.24
C LYS A 118 9.47 6.49 11.54
N ASN A 119 10.17 6.15 12.62
CA ASN A 119 9.62 5.88 13.96
C ASN A 119 8.43 6.79 14.30
N LEU A 120 7.23 6.23 14.09
CA LEU A 120 5.94 6.88 14.32
C LEU A 120 5.72 7.20 15.80
N THR A 121 6.49 6.55 16.67
CA THR A 121 6.47 6.69 18.14
C THR A 121 6.77 8.10 18.64
N ARG A 122 7.45 8.95 17.84
CA ARG A 122 7.72 10.36 18.22
C ARG A 122 6.62 11.33 17.81
N ASN A 123 5.62 10.91 17.04
CA ASN A 123 4.53 11.80 16.63
C ASN A 123 3.44 11.81 17.70
N LYS A 124 3.13 13.01 18.23
CA LYS A 124 2.03 13.19 19.20
C LYS A 124 0.65 12.98 18.54
N LYS A 125 0.55 13.14 17.22
CA LYS A 125 -0.69 12.92 16.46
C LYS A 125 -0.77 11.46 16.02
N TYR A 126 -1.93 10.85 16.21
CA TYR A 126 -2.24 9.48 15.82
C TYR A 126 -3.67 9.39 15.30
N VAL A 127 -3.97 8.29 14.61
CA VAL A 127 -5.31 7.88 14.21
C VAL A 127 -5.77 6.82 15.20
N MET A 128 -6.93 7.03 15.84
CA MET A 128 -7.55 6.00 16.68
C MET A 128 -8.50 5.18 15.83
N VAL A 129 -8.31 3.85 15.82
CA VAL A 129 -9.24 2.90 15.21
C VAL A 129 -9.98 2.17 16.31
N LEU A 130 -11.30 2.36 16.32
CA LEU A 130 -12.21 1.85 17.33
C LEU A 130 -13.17 0.85 16.69
N CYS A 131 -13.44 -0.28 17.34
CA CYS A 131 -14.52 -1.17 16.90
C CYS A 131 -15.36 -1.70 18.06
N ALA A 132 -16.65 -1.87 17.81
CA ALA A 132 -17.64 -2.15 18.84
C ALA A 132 -17.68 -3.63 19.20
N GLY A 133 -17.64 -4.52 18.21
CA GLY A 133 -17.65 -5.96 18.42
C GLY A 133 -16.44 -6.67 17.83
N THR A 134 -16.23 -7.91 18.27
CA THR A 134 -15.18 -8.78 17.73
C THR A 134 -15.36 -9.09 16.23
N ALA A 135 -16.61 -9.06 15.74
CA ALA A 135 -16.92 -9.23 14.33
C ALA A 135 -16.36 -8.10 13.44
N ASP A 136 -16.12 -6.91 14.01
CA ASP A 136 -15.58 -5.75 13.30
C ASP A 136 -14.05 -5.77 13.21
N ILE A 137 -13.37 -6.60 14.02
CA ILE A 137 -11.91 -6.64 14.13
C ILE A 137 -11.22 -6.78 12.76
N PRO A 138 -11.68 -7.64 11.82
CA PRO A 138 -11.03 -7.73 10.51
C PRO A 138 -11.03 -6.42 9.73
N VAL A 139 -12.14 -5.67 9.79
CA VAL A 139 -12.27 -4.36 9.13
C VAL A 139 -11.44 -3.31 9.86
N ALA A 140 -11.43 -3.35 11.18
CA ALA A 140 -10.64 -2.45 12.01
C ALA A 140 -9.13 -2.64 11.77
N GLU A 141 -8.65 -3.87 11.69
CA GLU A 141 -7.25 -4.17 11.37
C GLU A 141 -6.90 -3.79 9.93
N GLU A 142 -7.79 -3.98 8.95
CA GLU A 142 -7.58 -3.50 7.58
C GLU A 142 -7.39 -1.97 7.55
N ALA A 143 -8.23 -1.23 8.26
CA ALA A 143 -8.13 0.23 8.37
C ALA A 143 -6.83 0.66 9.08
N ALA A 144 -6.50 0.01 10.19
CA ALA A 144 -5.32 0.34 10.99
C ALA A 144 -4.03 0.09 10.21
N LEU A 145 -3.86 -1.11 9.63
CA LEU A 145 -2.67 -1.44 8.85
C LEU A 145 -2.55 -0.63 7.56
N SER A 146 -3.67 -0.26 6.93
CA SER A 146 -3.65 0.65 5.78
C SER A 146 -3.08 2.02 6.17
N ALA A 147 -3.56 2.60 7.26
CA ALA A 147 -3.09 3.89 7.76
C ALA A 147 -1.61 3.84 8.20
N GLU A 148 -1.19 2.78 8.89
CA GLU A 148 0.23 2.57 9.25
C GLU A 148 1.13 2.43 8.03
N THR A 149 0.68 1.66 7.03
CA THR A 149 1.41 1.44 5.79
C THR A 149 1.61 2.75 5.02
N MET A 150 0.61 3.64 5.08
CA MET A 150 0.64 5.00 4.51
C MET A 150 1.42 6.02 5.36
N GLY A 151 1.82 5.65 6.58
CA GLY A 151 2.73 6.45 7.41
C GLY A 151 2.08 7.19 8.59
N SER A 152 0.88 6.81 8.99
CA SER A 152 0.23 7.31 10.21
C SER A 152 0.59 6.46 11.43
N ARG A 153 0.73 7.08 12.60
CA ARG A 153 0.68 6.35 13.87
C ARG A 153 -0.77 5.94 14.11
N VAL A 154 -1.01 4.68 14.44
CA VAL A 154 -2.35 4.18 14.73
C VAL A 154 -2.40 3.61 16.14
N GLU A 155 -3.46 3.93 16.87
CA GLU A 155 -3.84 3.27 18.10
C GLU A 155 -5.13 2.50 17.86
N ARG A 156 -5.25 1.33 18.49
CA ARG A 156 -6.36 0.40 18.29
C ARG A 156 -7.07 0.21 19.63
N SER A 157 -8.38 0.28 19.63
CA SER A 157 -9.21 -0.19 20.75
C SER A 157 -10.38 -0.99 20.20
N TYR A 158 -10.47 -2.23 20.66
CA TYR A 158 -11.43 -3.21 20.19
C TYR A 158 -12.46 -3.52 21.26
N ASP A 159 -13.62 -3.98 20.82
CA ASP A 159 -14.72 -4.42 21.67
C ASP A 159 -15.24 -3.31 22.62
N ILE A 160 -15.33 -2.08 22.09
CA ILE A 160 -15.81 -0.91 22.85
C ILE A 160 -17.35 -0.78 22.86
N GLY A 161 -18.07 -1.76 22.29
CA GLY A 161 -19.49 -1.70 21.97
C GLY A 161 -20.42 -2.39 22.97
N VAL A 162 -21.45 -1.65 23.38
CA VAL A 162 -22.73 -2.07 24.00
C VAL A 162 -22.76 -2.37 25.51
N ALA A 163 -21.63 -2.60 26.21
CA ALA A 163 -21.66 -2.90 27.66
C ALA A 163 -21.29 -1.74 28.61
N GLY A 164 -21.10 -0.50 28.13
CA GLY A 164 -20.97 0.71 28.97
C GLY A 164 -19.60 1.39 28.94
N LEU A 165 -19.59 2.72 29.13
CA LEU A 165 -18.42 3.62 29.02
C LEU A 165 -17.24 3.23 29.95
N HIS A 166 -17.52 2.53 31.06
CA HIS A 166 -16.52 2.07 32.02
C HIS A 166 -15.44 1.19 31.38
N ARG A 167 -15.80 0.30 30.44
CA ARG A 167 -14.82 -0.58 29.76
C ARG A 167 -13.81 0.15 28.88
N LEU A 168 -14.18 1.34 28.39
CA LEU A 168 -13.29 2.21 27.61
C LEU A 168 -12.35 3.00 28.51
N LEU A 169 -12.82 3.40 29.70
CA LEU A 169 -12.05 4.19 30.66
C LEU A 169 -11.05 3.35 31.48
N ASP A 170 -11.22 2.03 31.50
CA ASP A 170 -10.36 1.08 32.23
C ASP A 170 -9.19 0.51 31.38
N GLN A 171 -8.98 0.97 30.14
CA GLN A 171 -7.92 0.50 29.22
C GLN A 171 -6.70 1.41 29.15
#